data_AF-A0A6G1MBF0-F1
#
_entry.id   AF-A0A6G1MBF0-F1
#
_cell.length_a   1.000
_cell.length_b   1.000
_cell.length_c   1.000
_cell.angle_alpha   90.00
_cell.angle_beta   90.00
_cell.angle_gamma   90.00
#
_symmetry.space_group_name_H-M   'P 1'
#
loop_
_entity.id
_entity.type
_entity.pdbx_description
1 polymer ?
#
loop_
_entity_poly.entity_id
_entity_poly.type
_entity_poly.pdbx_seq_one_letter_code
_entity_poly.pdbx_strand_id
1 'polypeptide(L)'
;MSPAAELYIPRLISILLRLTQLLTSIIITGISGHYLNTLKDFHIVTPNGRFIYTTIISSSSLIYSFMCLIFWRYTIFPVDLGFFVAYLVGFGVVVSWIVDGMECEKVWDLEVKFGVWLSGRPKDQCGRWAAVETFTFFTSMLFLASGLLAVWKIWKQGKDGVEKPRPWFRCL
;
A
#
# COMPACT_ATOMS: atom_id res chain seq x y z
N MET A 1 -4.04 15.60 -31.38
CA MET A 1 -3.07 15.05 -30.41
C MET A 1 -2.09 14.18 -31.18
N SER A 2 -0.78 14.40 -31.08
CA SER A 2 0.19 13.68 -31.92
C SER A 2 0.25 12.19 -31.54
N PRO A 3 0.44 11.27 -32.50
CA PRO A 3 0.45 9.82 -32.24
C PRO A 3 1.57 9.37 -31.28
N ALA A 4 2.61 10.19 -31.11
CA ALA A 4 3.68 9.95 -30.13
C ALA A 4 3.25 10.21 -28.68
N ALA A 5 2.34 11.17 -28.44
CA ALA A 5 1.88 11.50 -27.08
C ALA A 5 1.02 10.38 -26.48
N GLU A 6 0.12 9.79 -27.28
CA GLU A 6 -0.73 8.65 -26.90
C GLU A 6 0.06 7.40 -26.48
N LEU A 7 1.28 7.22 -27.02
CA LEU A 7 2.12 6.07 -26.70
C LEU A 7 2.93 6.25 -25.41
N TYR A 8 3.33 7.49 -25.09
CA TYR A 8 4.23 7.78 -23.96
C TYR A 8 3.50 8.01 -22.64
N ILE A 9 2.32 8.64 -22.68
CA ILE A 9 1.47 8.92 -21.52
C ILE A 9 1.17 7.65 -20.67
N PRO A 10 0.70 6.52 -21.23
CA PRO A 10 0.37 5.34 -20.42
C PRO A 10 1.61 4.68 -19.80
N ARG A 11 2.80 4.86 -20.39
CA ARG A 11 4.06 4.37 -19.82
C ARG A 11 4.49 5.23 -18.63
N LEU A 12 4.45 6.55 -18.77
CA LEU A 12 4.75 7.49 -17.69
C LEU A 12 3.81 7.30 -16.50
N ILE A 13 2.51 7.20 -16.74
CA ILE A 13 1.51 6.97 -15.69
C ILE A 13 1.80 5.66 -14.94
N SER A 14 2.14 4.58 -15.67
CA SER A 14 2.46 3.29 -15.05
C SER A 14 3.69 3.38 -14.15
N ILE A 15 4.73 4.13 -14.56
CA ILE A 15 5.96 4.32 -13.77
C ILE A 15 5.67 5.14 -12.50
N LEU A 16 4.96 6.27 -12.64
CA LEU A 16 4.63 7.13 -11.50
C LEU A 16 3.77 6.40 -10.46
N LEU A 17 2.83 5.59 -10.94
CA LEU A 17 1.95 4.80 -10.09
C LEU A 17 2.73 3.72 -9.32
N ARG A 18 3.70 3.05 -9.96
CA ARG A 18 4.61 2.11 -9.29
C ARG A 18 5.51 2.80 -8.26
N LEU A 19 6.04 3.97 -8.58
CA LEU A 19 6.87 4.76 -7.66
C LEU A 19 6.07 5.19 -6.42
N THR A 20 4.83 5.64 -6.60
CA THR A 20 3.96 6.02 -5.46
C THR A 20 3.53 4.81 -4.62
N GLN A 21 3.26 3.66 -5.23
CA GLN A 21 3.05 2.40 -4.49
C GLN A 21 4.26 2.02 -3.62
N LEU A 22 5.46 2.15 -4.17
CA LEU A 22 6.71 1.86 -3.47
C LEU A 22 6.94 2.81 -2.28
N LEU A 23 6.81 4.12 -2.50
CA LEU A 23 6.99 5.12 -1.44
C LEU A 23 5.99 4.94 -0.29
N THR A 24 4.73 4.73 -0.63
CA THR A 24 3.67 4.53 0.39
C THR A 24 3.89 3.24 1.17
N SER A 25 4.31 2.16 0.51
CA SER A 25 4.64 0.88 1.17
C SER A 25 5.85 0.98 2.11
N ILE A 26 6.86 1.79 1.76
CA ILE A 26 8.02 2.08 2.64
C ILE A 26 7.56 2.79 3.91
N ILE A 27 6.71 3.81 3.79
CA ILE A 27 6.21 4.57 4.95
C ILE A 27 5.46 3.65 5.91
N ILE A 28 4.53 2.84 5.40
CA ILE A 28 3.72 1.91 6.20
C ILE A 28 4.59 0.87 6.89
N THR A 29 5.56 0.29 6.18
CA THR A 29 6.48 -0.72 6.71
C THR A 29 7.42 -0.11 7.76
N GLY A 30 7.93 1.10 7.52
CA GLY A 30 8.83 1.79 8.45
C GLY A 30 8.16 2.11 9.79
N ILE A 31 6.93 2.63 9.75
CA ILE A 31 6.17 2.96 10.97
C ILE A 31 5.78 1.67 11.73
N SER A 32 5.22 0.68 11.03
CA SER A 32 4.77 -0.57 11.66
C SER A 32 5.94 -1.40 12.19
N GLY A 33 7.06 -1.46 11.45
CA GLY A 33 8.26 -2.18 11.84
C GLY A 33 8.97 -1.57 13.05
N HIS A 34 9.04 -0.23 13.12
CA HIS A 34 9.58 0.45 14.31
C HIS A 34 8.73 0.14 15.55
N TYR A 35 7.41 0.15 15.41
CA TYR A 35 6.51 -0.19 16.50
C TYR A 35 6.72 -1.62 17.02
N LEU A 36 6.84 -2.59 16.11
CA LEU A 36 7.07 -3.99 16.48
C LEU A 36 8.43 -4.21 17.15
N ASN A 37 9.49 -3.51 16.69
CA ASN A 37 10.80 -3.57 17.36
C ASN A 37 10.73 -3.01 18.77
N THR A 38 10.00 -1.91 18.97
CA THR A 38 9.88 -1.30 20.28
C THR A 38 9.06 -2.20 21.22
N LEU A 39 7.98 -2.84 20.75
CA LEU A 39 7.24 -3.82 21.56
C LEU A 39 8.10 -5.00 22.03
N LYS A 40 9.02 -5.46 21.17
CA LYS A 40 9.97 -6.52 21.51
C LYS A 40 10.92 -6.10 22.62
N ASP A 41 11.44 -4.87 22.57
CA ASP A 41 12.37 -4.33 23.57
C ASP A 41 11.74 -4.21 24.97
N PHE A 42 10.41 -4.05 25.05
CA PHE A 42 9.68 -3.92 26.32
C PHE A 42 9.08 -5.24 26.84
N HIS A 43 9.44 -6.40 26.25
CA HIS A 43 8.99 -7.74 26.68
C HIS A 43 7.46 -7.91 26.76
N ILE A 44 6.69 -7.18 25.93
CA ILE A 44 5.23 -7.31 25.90
C ILE A 44 4.88 -8.52 25.01
N VAL A 45 4.43 -9.62 25.63
CA VAL A 45 4.27 -10.96 25.04
C VAL A 45 3.04 -11.10 24.11
N THR A 46 2.25 -10.04 23.91
CA THR A 46 1.09 -10.07 23.01
C THR A 46 1.40 -9.41 21.67
N PRO A 47 1.94 -10.14 20.68
CA PRO A 47 1.94 -9.64 19.31
C PRO A 47 0.48 -9.57 18.86
N ASN A 48 -0.05 -8.35 18.72
CA ASN A 48 -1.34 -8.18 18.08
C ASN A 48 -1.19 -8.64 16.63
N GLY A 49 -1.78 -9.79 16.28
CA GLY A 49 -1.68 -10.38 14.94
C GLY A 49 -2.10 -9.41 13.83
N ARG A 50 -2.89 -8.40 14.19
CA ARG A 50 -3.24 -7.21 13.41
C ARG A 50 -2.00 -6.48 12.84
N PHE A 51 -0.97 -6.21 13.65
CA PHE A 51 0.24 -5.50 13.22
C PHE A 51 1.22 -6.35 12.40
N ILE A 52 1.29 -7.64 12.72
CA ILE A 52 2.10 -8.58 11.94
C ILE A 52 1.51 -8.70 10.53
N TYR A 53 0.19 -8.79 10.43
CA TYR A 53 -0.50 -8.81 9.15
C TYR A 53 -0.18 -7.58 8.29
N THR A 54 -0.36 -6.37 8.83
CA THR A 54 -0.11 -5.13 8.08
C THR A 54 1.36 -5.02 7.64
N THR A 55 2.29 -5.43 8.50
CA THR A 55 3.73 -5.41 8.19
C THR A 55 4.11 -6.41 7.09
N ILE A 56 3.53 -7.61 7.08
CA ILE A 56 3.78 -8.62 6.04
C ILE A 56 3.24 -8.14 4.69
N ILE A 57 2.01 -7.62 4.67
CA ILE A 57 1.40 -7.11 3.44
C ILE A 57 2.19 -5.91 2.89
N SER A 58 2.60 -4.97 3.75
CA SER A 58 3.38 -3.81 3.30
C SER A 58 4.80 -4.14 2.86
N SER A 59 5.43 -5.14 3.48
CA SER A 59 6.78 -5.58 3.10
C SER A 59 6.77 -6.36 1.78
N SER A 60 5.75 -7.22 1.58
CA SER A 60 5.61 -7.99 0.34
C SER A 60 5.25 -7.09 -0.85
N SER A 61 4.41 -6.09 -0.67
CA SER A 61 4.08 -5.11 -1.72
C SER A 61 5.25 -4.21 -2.07
N LEU A 62 6.11 -3.87 -1.10
CA LEU A 62 7.36 -3.13 -1.31
C LEU A 62 8.31 -3.92 -2.19
N ILE A 63 8.57 -5.20 -1.86
CA ILE A 63 9.43 -6.08 -2.65
C ILE A 63 8.87 -6.25 -4.06
N TYR A 64 7.56 -6.48 -4.18
CA TYR A 64 6.89 -6.62 -5.47
C TYR A 64 7.03 -5.34 -6.31
N SER A 65 6.75 -4.17 -5.75
CA SER A 65 6.86 -2.88 -6.45
C SER A 65 8.30 -2.61 -6.89
N PHE A 66 9.28 -2.93 -6.04
CA PHE A 66 10.69 -2.79 -6.33
C PHE A 66 11.13 -3.74 -7.47
N MET A 67 10.70 -5.00 -7.42
CA MET A 67 10.95 -5.99 -8.47
C MET A 67 10.31 -5.58 -9.81
N CYS A 68 9.09 -5.06 -9.80
CA CYS A 68 8.44 -4.56 -11.01
C CYS A 68 9.18 -3.36 -11.62
N LEU A 69 9.77 -2.50 -10.79
CA LEU A 69 10.52 -1.32 -11.23
C LEU A 69 11.84 -1.72 -11.89
N ILE A 70 12.61 -2.63 -11.27
CA ILE A 70 13.91 -3.07 -11.82
C ILE A 70 13.74 -3.86 -13.13
N PHE A 71 12.69 -4.68 -13.24
CA PHE A 71 12.51 -5.53 -14.41
C PHE A 71 11.80 -4.84 -15.59
N TRP A 72 11.37 -3.58 -15.48
CA TRP A 72 10.73 -2.73 -16.52
C TRP A 72 9.69 -3.42 -17.44
N ARG A 73 9.15 -4.57 -17.04
CA ARG A 73 8.44 -5.44 -17.99
C ARG A 73 7.34 -6.25 -17.36
N TYR A 74 7.39 -6.47 -16.05
CA TYR A 74 6.45 -7.33 -15.35
C TYR A 74 5.41 -6.52 -14.59
N THR A 75 4.17 -6.52 -15.09
CA THR A 75 2.99 -6.15 -14.32
C THR A 75 2.10 -7.38 -14.31
N ILE A 76 1.95 -7.98 -13.13
CA ILE A 76 1.17 -9.20 -12.96
C ILE A 76 -0.21 -8.77 -12.48
N PHE A 77 -1.15 -8.63 -13.42
CA PHE A 77 -2.53 -8.20 -13.13
C PHE A 77 -3.17 -8.87 -11.88
N PRO A 78 -3.14 -10.20 -11.70
CA PRO A 78 -3.77 -10.82 -10.54
C PRO A 78 -3.08 -10.47 -9.22
N VAL A 79 -1.78 -10.17 -9.24
CA VAL A 79 -1.02 -9.78 -8.04
C VAL A 79 -1.41 -8.37 -7.61
N ASP A 80 -1.59 -7.44 -8.55
CA ASP A 80 -2.05 -6.09 -8.24
C ASP A 80 -3.45 -6.09 -7.61
N LEU A 81 -4.37 -6.92 -8.11
CA LEU A 81 -5.71 -7.09 -7.52
C LEU A 81 -5.66 -7.76 -6.14
N GLY A 82 -4.76 -8.74 -5.96
CA GLY A 82 -4.53 -9.38 -4.67
C GLY A 82 -4.05 -8.39 -3.61
N PHE A 83 -3.09 -7.52 -3.98
CA PHE A 83 -2.63 -6.46 -3.08
C PHE A 83 -3.71 -5.42 -2.80
N PHE A 84 -4.55 -5.06 -3.77
CA PHE A 84 -5.70 -4.18 -3.53
C PHE A 84 -6.58 -4.70 -2.38
N VAL A 85 -6.99 -5.98 -2.45
CA VAL A 85 -7.82 -6.61 -1.40
C VAL A 85 -7.06 -6.72 -0.08
N ALA A 86 -5.78 -7.11 -0.11
CA ALA A 86 -4.97 -7.23 1.10
C ALA A 86 -4.81 -5.89 1.82
N TYR A 87 -4.64 -4.78 1.10
CA TYR A 87 -4.58 -3.45 1.68
C TYR A 87 -5.93 -2.96 2.20
N LEU A 88 -7.06 -3.34 1.58
CA LEU A 88 -8.40 -3.05 2.14
C LEU A 88 -8.63 -3.77 3.47
N VAL A 89 -8.25 -5.05 3.56
CA VAL A 89 -8.30 -5.80 4.82
C VAL A 89 -7.35 -5.17 5.84
N GLY A 90 -6.14 -4.79 5.41
CA GLY A 90 -5.17 -4.08 6.25
C GLY A 90 -5.71 -2.77 6.79
N PHE A 91 -6.42 -1.99 5.96
CA PHE A 91 -7.11 -0.77 6.39
C PHE A 91 -8.14 -1.06 7.48
N GLY A 92 -9.03 -2.05 7.28
CA GLY A 92 -10.01 -2.43 8.30
C GLY A 92 -9.36 -2.89 9.61
N VAL A 93 -8.24 -3.60 9.52
CA VAL A 93 -7.44 -4.01 10.68
C VAL A 93 -6.86 -2.80 11.42
N VAL A 94 -6.30 -1.82 10.71
CA VAL A 94 -5.76 -0.58 11.30
C VAL A 94 -6.87 0.25 11.93
N VAL A 95 -8.02 0.43 11.26
CA VAL A 95 -9.17 1.15 11.82
C VAL A 95 -9.70 0.48 13.08
N SER A 96 -9.86 -0.85 13.08
CA SER A 96 -10.28 -1.57 14.28
C SER A 96 -9.30 -1.39 15.44
N TRP A 97 -8.00 -1.24 15.16
CA TRP A 97 -7.01 -0.95 16.19
C TRP A 97 -7.11 0.48 16.72
N ILE A 98 -7.36 1.46 15.84
CA ILE A 98 -7.55 2.86 16.23
C ILE A 98 -8.82 3.01 17.07
N VAL A 99 -9.91 2.29 16.77
CA VAL A 99 -11.15 2.38 17.54
C VAL A 99 -11.07 1.59 18.85
N ASP A 100 -10.58 0.34 18.83
CA ASP A 100 -10.60 -0.55 20.00
C ASP A 100 -9.41 -0.34 20.96
N GLY A 101 -8.24 0.04 20.44
CA GLY A 101 -6.96 -0.07 21.16
C GLY A 101 -6.39 1.25 21.66
N MET A 102 -6.67 2.35 20.98
CA MET A 102 -6.19 3.68 21.33
C MET A 102 -7.35 4.62 21.05
N GLU A 103 -8.28 4.88 21.98
CA GLU A 103 -9.48 5.74 21.84
C GLU A 103 -9.18 7.14 21.27
N CYS A 104 -8.64 7.23 20.06
CA CYS A 104 -8.26 8.42 19.33
C CYS A 104 -9.43 8.79 18.43
N GLU A 105 -10.63 8.71 19.00
CA GLU A 105 -11.85 9.09 18.34
C GLU A 105 -12.14 10.56 18.63
N LYS A 106 -11.23 11.47 18.24
CA LYS A 106 -11.61 12.86 17.95
C LYS A 106 -10.71 13.41 16.86
N VAL A 107 -11.32 13.64 15.70
CA VAL A 107 -10.72 14.18 14.48
C VAL A 107 -10.03 15.55 14.70
N TRP A 108 -10.18 16.23 15.86
CA TRP A 108 -9.63 17.58 16.06
C TRP A 108 -9.29 17.99 17.52
N ASP A 109 -9.37 17.12 18.54
CA ASP A 109 -9.08 17.53 19.92
C ASP A 109 -8.46 16.42 20.79
N LEU A 110 -7.14 16.47 20.91
CA LEU A 110 -6.44 16.80 22.17
C LEU A 110 -7.09 16.40 23.52
N GLU A 111 -7.48 15.14 23.75
CA GLU A 111 -7.56 14.63 25.13
C GLU A 111 -7.14 13.16 25.22
N VAL A 112 -6.04 12.93 25.93
CA VAL A 112 -5.33 11.64 25.97
C VAL A 112 -5.38 11.15 27.42
N LYS A 113 -6.16 10.11 27.71
CA LYS A 113 -6.17 9.44 29.01
C LYS A 113 -5.44 8.10 28.94
N PHE A 114 -4.42 8.02 29.83
CA PHE A 114 -3.69 6.88 30.41
C PHE A 114 -3.27 5.71 29.47
N GLY A 115 -2.00 5.30 29.40
CA GLY A 115 -0.92 5.51 30.34
C GLY A 115 0.05 4.33 30.35
N VAL A 116 0.65 3.99 29.20
CA VAL A 116 2.00 3.39 29.07
C VAL A 116 2.40 3.64 27.60
N TRP A 117 3.35 4.53 27.33
CA TRP A 117 3.70 4.91 25.95
C TRP A 117 5.16 4.57 25.65
N LEU A 118 5.36 3.65 24.71
CA LEU A 118 6.65 3.39 24.09
C LEU A 118 7.05 4.58 23.20
N SER A 119 7.84 5.49 23.78
CA SER A 119 8.59 6.58 23.13
C SER A 119 7.76 7.63 22.34
N GLY A 120 7.77 8.88 22.82
CA GLY A 120 7.26 10.07 22.12
C GLY A 120 5.96 10.63 22.70
N ARG A 121 5.77 11.96 22.61
CA ARG A 121 4.68 12.69 23.27
C ARG A 121 3.31 12.18 22.77
N PRO A 122 2.24 12.26 23.58
CA PRO A 122 0.93 11.66 23.25
C PRO A 122 0.29 12.17 21.95
N LYS A 123 0.68 13.34 21.44
CA LYS A 123 0.24 13.87 20.13
C LYS A 123 0.89 13.16 18.94
N ASP A 124 2.09 12.61 19.11
CA ASP A 124 2.93 12.15 18.00
C ASP A 124 2.55 10.73 17.54
N GLN A 125 2.01 9.90 18.44
CA GLN A 125 1.64 8.51 18.15
C GLN A 125 0.32 8.41 17.40
N CYS A 126 -0.73 9.13 17.80
CA CYS A 126 -2.00 9.08 17.08
C CYS A 126 -1.88 9.69 15.67
N GLY A 127 -1.13 10.79 15.51
CA GLY A 127 -0.84 11.36 14.18
C GLY A 127 -0.10 10.38 13.25
N ARG A 128 0.79 9.54 13.80
CA ARG A 128 1.47 8.48 13.04
C ARG A 128 0.50 7.40 12.56
N TRP A 129 -0.44 6.97 13.40
CA TRP A 129 -1.41 5.93 13.02
C TRP A 129 -2.48 6.43 12.05
N ALA A 130 -2.92 7.69 12.18
CA ALA A 130 -3.78 8.34 11.18
C ALA A 130 -3.07 8.47 9.81
N ALA A 131 -1.76 8.74 9.82
CA ALA A 131 -0.97 8.70 8.59
C ALA A 131 -0.92 7.27 8.00
N VAL A 132 -0.68 6.24 8.81
CA VAL A 132 -0.68 4.84 8.34
C VAL A 132 -2.03 4.42 7.77
N GLU A 133 -3.13 4.81 8.41
CA GLU A 133 -4.50 4.58 7.92
C GLU A 133 -4.71 5.20 6.53
N THR A 134 -4.41 6.50 6.39
CA THR A 134 -4.61 7.21 5.11
C THR A 134 -3.71 6.65 4.01
N PHE A 135 -2.44 6.36 4.31
CA PHE A 135 -1.53 5.77 3.34
C PHE A 135 -1.94 4.34 2.94
N THR A 136 -2.42 3.50 3.86
CA THR A 136 -2.88 2.14 3.52
C THR A 136 -4.08 2.17 2.58
N PHE A 137 -5.05 3.05 2.83
CA PHE A 137 -6.18 3.25 1.92
C PHE A 137 -5.73 3.78 0.54
N PHE A 138 -4.84 4.77 0.53
CA PHE A 138 -4.32 5.33 -0.72
C PHE A 138 -3.55 4.29 -1.54
N THR A 139 -2.69 3.49 -0.90
CA THR A 139 -1.96 2.39 -1.54
C THR A 139 -2.91 1.36 -2.15
N SER A 140 -4.02 1.04 -1.47
CA SER A 140 -5.06 0.16 -2.01
C SER A 140 -5.60 0.72 -3.35
N MET A 141 -5.98 1.99 -3.37
CA MET A 141 -6.49 2.64 -4.59
C MET A 141 -5.45 2.68 -5.72
N LEU A 142 -4.17 2.88 -5.39
CA LEU A 142 -3.10 2.80 -6.38
C LEU A 142 -3.00 1.39 -6.98
N PHE A 143 -3.07 0.33 -6.17
CA PHE A 143 -3.06 -1.05 -6.68
C PHE A 143 -4.26 -1.36 -7.58
N LEU A 144 -5.45 -0.85 -7.24
CA LEU A 144 -6.63 -0.93 -8.09
C LEU A 144 -6.42 -0.22 -9.44
N ALA A 145 -5.88 1.00 -9.41
CA ALA A 145 -5.60 1.77 -10.61
C ALA A 145 -4.57 1.07 -11.51
N SER A 146 -3.51 0.44 -10.96
CA SER A 146 -2.58 -0.39 -11.75
C SER A 146 -3.26 -1.59 -12.37
N GLY A 147 -4.11 -2.29 -11.61
CA GLY A 147 -4.85 -3.45 -12.10
C GLY A 147 -5.79 -3.08 -13.25
N LEU A 148 -6.52 -1.96 -13.11
CA LEU A 148 -7.47 -1.48 -14.12
C LEU A 148 -6.76 -1.07 -15.41
N LEU A 149 -5.60 -0.39 -15.32
CA LEU A 149 -4.79 -0.06 -16.49
C LEU A 149 -4.27 -1.30 -17.22
N ALA A 150 -3.91 -2.35 -16.48
CA ALA A 150 -3.50 -3.63 -17.06
C ALA A 150 -4.66 -4.31 -17.81
N VAL A 151 -5.85 -4.37 -17.21
CA VAL A 151 -7.07 -4.90 -17.86
C VAL A 151 -7.42 -4.10 -19.10
N TRP A 152 -7.39 -2.77 -19.02
CA TRP A 152 -7.71 -1.90 -20.15
C TRP A 152 -6.79 -2.15 -21.34
N LYS A 153 -5.48 -2.35 -21.11
CA LYS A 153 -4.53 -2.72 -22.16
C LYS A 153 -4.85 -4.08 -22.78
N ILE A 154 -5.19 -5.09 -21.96
CA ILE A 154 -5.56 -6.43 -22.45
C ILE A 154 -6.85 -6.35 -23.30
N TRP A 155 -7.85 -5.61 -22.82
CA TRP A 155 -9.12 -5.44 -23.52
C TRP A 155 -8.94 -4.71 -24.86
N LYS A 156 -8.10 -3.66 -24.88
CA LYS A 156 -7.76 -2.95 -26.12
C LYS A 156 -7.05 -3.86 -27.13
N GLN A 157 -6.07 -4.65 -26.69
CA GLN A 157 -5.39 -5.63 -27.55
C GLN A 157 -6.34 -6.68 -28.15
N GLY A 158 -7.33 -7.14 -27.38
CA GLY A 158 -8.34 -8.08 -27.87
C GLY A 158 -9.26 -7.49 -28.93
N LYS A 159 -9.48 -6.17 -28.92
CA LYS A 159 -10.33 -5.46 -29.88
C LYS A 159 -9.61 -5.16 -31.20
N ASP A 160 -8.29 -4.96 -31.14
CA ASP A 160 -7.48 -4.58 -32.29
C ASP A 160 -7.05 -5.77 -33.17
N GLY A 161 -7.28 -7.04 -32.76
CA GLY A 161 -7.30 -8.25 -33.61
C GLY A 161 -6.06 -8.61 -34.45
N VAL A 162 -5.05 -7.74 -34.53
CA VAL A 162 -3.95 -7.80 -35.51
C VAL A 162 -2.61 -8.19 -34.87
N GLU A 163 -2.48 -8.12 -33.53
CA GLU A 163 -1.23 -8.45 -32.84
C GLU A 163 -1.37 -9.71 -31.97
N LYS A 164 -0.40 -10.63 -32.04
CA LYS A 164 -0.35 -11.85 -31.21
C LYS A 164 -0.49 -11.48 -29.74
N PRO A 165 -1.31 -12.19 -28.94
CA PRO A 165 -1.53 -11.87 -27.53
C PRO A 165 -0.18 -11.88 -26.81
N ARG A 166 0.26 -10.70 -26.35
CA ARG A 166 1.47 -10.62 -25.53
C ARG A 166 1.15 -11.28 -24.19
N PRO A 167 2.08 -12.04 -23.59
CA PRO A 167 1.80 -12.74 -22.34
C PRO A 167 1.35 -11.76 -21.27
N TRP A 168 0.37 -12.13 -20.44
CA TRP A 168 -0.24 -11.28 -19.42
C TRP A 168 0.74 -10.69 -18.39
N PHE A 169 1.92 -11.30 -18.25
CA PHE A 169 3.01 -10.79 -17.42
C PHE A 169 3.81 -9.66 -18.08
N ARG A 170 3.65 -9.38 -19.38
CA ARG A 170 4.53 -8.49 -20.15
C ARG A 170 3.84 -7.14 -20.45
N CYS A 171 3.37 -6.44 -19.42
CA CYS A 171 2.75 -5.13 -19.56
C CYS A 171 3.75 -4.00 -19.27
N LEU A 172 4.56 -3.67 -20.29
CA LEU A 172 5.16 -2.35 -20.55
C LEU A 172 5.36 -2.14 -22.05
#